data_AF-A0A140FVG2-F1
#
_entry.id   AF-A0A140FVG2-F1
#
_cell.length_a   1.000
_cell.length_b   1.000
_cell.length_c   1.000
_cell.angle_alpha   90.00
_cell.angle_beta   90.00
_cell.angle_gamma   90.00
#
_symmetry.space_group_name_H-M   'P 1'
#
loop_
_entity.id
_entity.type
_entity.pdbx_description
1 polymer ?
#
loop_
_entity_poly.entity_id
_entity_poly.type
_entity_poly.pdbx_seq_one_letter_code
_entity_poly.pdbx_strand_id
1 'polypeptide(L)' 'CDPKADSTRLILYAKAQDTVMDKVRELGTVEDLELEDVCKRGYGDVMCVESGGP' A
#
# COMPACT_ATOMS: atom_id res chain seq x y z
N CYS A 1 -4.56 11.24 -4.85
CA CYS A 1 -3.54 10.18 -4.74
C CYS A 1 -2.19 10.75 -5.12
N ASP A 2 -1.15 10.42 -4.37
CA ASP A 2 0.22 10.55 -4.88
C ASP A 2 0.46 9.42 -5.91
N PRO A 3 0.62 9.72 -7.21
CA PRO A 3 0.79 8.70 -8.22
C PRO A 3 2.16 8.00 -8.14
N LYS A 4 3.13 8.52 -7.36
CA LYS A 4 4.45 7.91 -7.22
C LYS A 4 4.50 6.78 -6.19
N ALA A 5 3.52 6.69 -5.29
CA ALA A 5 3.43 5.65 -4.26
C ALA A 5 4.72 5.49 -3.42
N ASP A 6 5.37 6.61 -3.07
CA ASP A 6 6.60 6.64 -2.25
C ASP A 6 6.44 7.42 -0.94
N SER A 7 5.20 7.67 -0.50
CA SER A 7 4.86 8.38 0.73
C SER A 7 5.23 7.58 1.98
N THR A 8 5.20 6.24 1.92
CA THR A 8 5.53 5.34 3.05
C THR A 8 6.99 4.84 3.03
N ARG A 9 7.76 5.16 2.00
CA ARG A 9 9.13 4.65 1.76
C ARG A 9 10.06 4.80 2.96
N LEU A 10 10.08 5.97 3.60
CA LEU A 10 10.98 6.23 4.72
C LEU A 10 10.58 5.49 6.00
N ILE A 11 9.29 5.24 6.17
CA ILE A 11 8.76 4.55 7.36
C ILE A 11 8.92 3.04 7.24
N LEU A 12 8.84 2.49 6.02
CA LEU A 12 8.98 1.05 5.76
C LEU A 12 10.40 0.60 5.39
N TYR A 13 11.35 1.53 5.23
CA TYR A 13 12.69 1.24 4.71
C TYR A 13 12.68 0.44 3.39
N ALA A 14 11.68 0.68 2.55
CA ALA A 14 11.42 -0.06 1.31
C ALA A 14 11.39 0.87 0.10
N LYS A 15 11.77 0.38 -1.09
CA LYS A 15 11.82 1.21 -2.32
C LYS A 15 10.44 1.78 -2.69
N ALA A 16 9.39 0.98 -2.54
CA ALA A 16 7.98 1.32 -2.71
C ALA A 16 7.13 0.27 -1.98
N GLN A 17 5.87 0.60 -1.68
CA GLN A 17 4.86 -0.32 -1.16
C GLN A 17 3.82 -0.58 -2.26
N ASP A 18 3.40 -1.84 -2.42
CA ASP A 18 2.29 -2.19 -3.32
C ASP A 18 1.05 -1.36 -2.97
N THR A 19 0.43 -0.78 -3.99
CA THR A 19 -0.73 0.08 -3.77
C THR A 19 -2.01 -0.73 -3.62
N VAL A 20 -3.04 -0.14 -3.02
CA VAL A 20 -4.38 -0.72 -2.97
C VAL A 20 -4.85 -1.06 -4.39
N MET A 21 -4.67 -0.16 -5.35
CA MET A 21 -5.06 -0.40 -6.74
C MET A 21 -4.28 -1.54 -7.41
N ASP A 22 -3.00 -1.72 -7.08
CA ASP A 22 -2.22 -2.86 -7.59
C ASP A 22 -2.75 -4.18 -7.03
N LYS A 23 -3.06 -4.22 -5.73
CA LYS A 23 -3.65 -5.41 -5.09
C LYS A 23 -5.04 -5.75 -5.62
N VAL A 24 -5.88 -4.75 -5.87
CA VAL A 24 -7.19 -4.96 -6.52
C VAL A 24 -7.03 -5.55 -7.93
N ARG A 25 -6.02 -5.12 -8.69
CA ARG A 25 -5.75 -5.66 -10.03
C ARG A 25 -5.24 -7.11 -9.98
N GLU A 26 -4.50 -7.48 -8.93
CA GLU A 26 -4.02 -8.85 -8.72
C GLU A 26 -5.13 -9.80 -8.25
N LEU A 27 -5.96 -9.36 -7.30
CA LEU A 27 -7.02 -10.15 -6.68
C LEU A 27 -8.31 -10.17 -7.51
N GLY A 28 -8.51 -9.16 -8.36
CA GLY A 28 -9.61 -9.06 -9.31
C GLY A 28 -10.71 -8.10 -8.87
N THR A 29 -11.08 -8.10 -7.59
CA THR A 29 -12.12 -7.21 -7.05
C THR A 29 -11.67 -6.53 -5.76
N VAL A 30 -12.38 -5.47 -5.35
CA VAL A 30 -12.10 -4.78 -4.07
C VAL A 30 -12.65 -5.56 -2.88
N GLU A 31 -13.62 -6.43 -3.12
CA GLU A 31 -14.27 -7.28 -2.13
C GLU A 31 -13.38 -8.44 -1.69
N ASP A 32 -12.42 -8.85 -2.54
CA ASP A 32 -11.45 -9.91 -2.25
C ASP A 32 -10.22 -9.41 -1.47
N LEU A 33 -10.18 -8.11 -1.14
CA LEU A 33 -9.01 -7.46 -0.56
C LEU A 33 -9.15 -7.31 0.95
N GLU A 34 -8.16 -7.81 1.70
CA GLU A 34 -8.11 -7.66 3.15
C GLU A 34 -7.19 -6.51 3.59
N LEU A 35 -7.44 -5.95 4.78
CA LEU A 35 -6.64 -4.85 5.31
C LEU A 35 -5.15 -5.24 5.43
N GLU A 36 -4.91 -6.51 5.69
CA GLU A 36 -3.57 -7.10 5.88
C GLU A 36 -2.77 -7.17 4.57
N ASP A 37 -3.45 -7.19 3.42
CA ASP A 37 -2.81 -7.23 2.09
C ASP A 37 -2.21 -5.88 1.69
N VAL A 38 -2.75 -4.79 2.22
CA VAL A 38 -2.38 -3.41 1.83
C VAL A 38 -1.74 -2.61 2.95
N CYS A 39 -1.90 -3.02 4.20
CA CYS A 39 -1.42 -2.28 5.36
C CYS A 39 -0.18 -2.91 5.96
N LYS A 40 0.92 -2.15 6.01
CA LYS A 40 2.21 -2.59 6.56
C LYS A 40 2.56 -1.81 7.81
N ARG A 41 3.18 -2.46 8.79
CA ARG A 41 3.76 -1.78 9.96
C ARG A 41 5.20 -1.37 9.67
N GLY A 42 5.50 -0.10 9.86
CA GLY A 42 6.86 0.44 9.75
C GLY A 42 7.41 0.93 11.09
N TYR A 43 8.33 1.89 11.01
CA TYR A 43 9.00 2.44 12.19
C TYR A 43 8.00 2.96 13.24
N GLY A 44 8.20 2.56 14.50
CA GLY A 44 7.38 3.00 15.63
C GLY A 44 5.93 2.51 15.58
N ASP A 45 5.69 1.32 15.01
CA ASP A 45 4.35 0.74 14.82
C ASP A 45 3.39 1.58 13.98
N VAL A 46 3.93 2.52 13.18
CA VAL A 46 3.13 3.31 12.24
C VAL A 46 2.60 2.40 11.15
N MET A 47 1.27 2.39 10.99
CA MET A 47 0.60 1.70 9.90
C MET A 47 0.72 2.52 8.61
N CYS A 48 1.14 1.87 7.53
CA CYS A 48 1.40 2.45 6.23
C CYS A 48 0.54 1.79 5.16
N VAL A 49 -0.10 2.61 4.32
CA VAL A 49 -0.89 2.18 3.17
C VAL A 49 -0.66 3.16 2.01
N GLU A 50 -0.59 2.64 0.79
CA GLU A 50 -0.47 3.44 -0.43
C GLU A 50 -1.72 3.24 -1.28
N SER A 51 -2.45 4.32 -1.59
CA SER A 51 -3.74 4.19 -2.26
C SER A 51 -3.61 3.77 -3.72
N GLY A 52 -2.54 4.20 -4.41
CA GLY A 52 -2.43 4.10 -5.86
C GLY A 52 -3.32 5.12 -6.56
N GLY A 53 -2.79 5.77 -7.60
CA GLY A 53 -3.58 6.62 -8.51
C GLY A 53 -4.12 5.84 -9.70
N PRO A 54 -5.01 6.43 -10.51
CA PRO A 54 -5.33 5.91 -11.85
C PRO A 54 -4.08 5.82 -12.73
#